data_AF-A0A940CZA2-F1
#
_entry.id   AF-A0A940CZA2-F1
#
_cell.length_a   1.000
_cell.length_b   1.000
_cell.length_c   1.000
_cell.angle_alpha   90.00
_cell.angle_beta   90.00
_cell.angle_gamma   90.00
#
_symmetry.space_group_name_H-M   'P 1'
#
loop_
_entity.id
_entity.type
_entity.pdbx_description
1 polymer ?
#
loop_
_entity_poly.entity_id
_entity_poly.type
_entity_poly.pdbx_seq_one_letter_code
_entity_poly.pdbx_strand_id
1 'polypeptide(L)' 'MKTRAKITQLSDPKVTLTIRIPLKEKIALVEEAKRKKITVTELIRKAIQNELKIQKRHSHWPTPRPLHIKEFKRENLYE' A
#
# COMPACT_ATOMS: atom_id res chain seq x y z
N MET A 1 7.15 -32.97 -2.46
CA MET A 1 6.65 -31.74 -3.11
C MET A 1 5.83 -30.97 -2.08
N LYS A 2 6.28 -29.81 -1.59
CA LYS A 2 5.57 -29.05 -0.55
C LYS A 2 4.58 -28.08 -1.20
N THR A 3 3.28 -28.36 -1.04
CA THR A 3 2.18 -27.48 -1.43
C THR A 3 2.29 -26.17 -0.64
N ARG A 4 2.73 -25.08 -1.28
CA ARG A 4 2.68 -23.75 -0.69
C ARG A 4 1.24 -23.27 -0.73
N ALA A 5 0.67 -22.92 0.42
CA ALA A 5 -0.56 -22.14 0.44
C ALA A 5 -0.30 -20.80 -0.27
N LYS A 6 -1.04 -20.51 -1.35
CA LYS A 6 -1.08 -19.17 -1.92
C LYS A 6 -1.80 -18.29 -0.92
N ILE A 7 -1.05 -17.51 -0.15
CA ILE A 7 -1.60 -16.36 0.55
C ILE A 7 -2.00 -15.39 -0.56
N THR A 8 -3.27 -15.44 -0.96
CA THR A 8 -3.90 -14.34 -1.67
C THR A 8 -3.89 -13.19 -0.67
N GLN A 9 -2.85 -12.36 -0.71
CA GLN A 9 -2.84 -11.07 -0.04
C GLN A 9 -4.17 -10.42 -0.40
N LEU A 10 -5.05 -10.29 0.60
CA LEU A 10 -6.18 -9.39 0.55
C LEU A 10 -5.56 -8.04 0.18
N SER A 11 -5.66 -7.68 -1.10
CA SER A 11 -5.20 -6.38 -1.55
C SER A 11 -5.96 -5.35 -0.73
N ASP A 12 -5.25 -4.41 -0.12
CA ASP A 12 -5.89 -3.33 0.64
C ASP A 12 -7.09 -2.80 -0.14
N PRO A 13 -8.27 -2.65 0.51
CA PRO A 13 -9.47 -2.23 -0.18
C PRO A 13 -9.20 -0.90 -0.88
N LYS A 14 -9.56 -0.82 -2.16
CA LYS A 14 -9.40 0.41 -2.94
C LYS A 14 -10.33 1.49 -2.36
N VAL A 15 -9.76 2.41 -1.58
CA VAL A 15 -10.51 3.52 -0.98
C VAL A 15 -10.68 4.65 -2.00
N THR A 16 -11.91 5.11 -2.18
CA THR A 16 -12.23 6.32 -2.97
C THR A 16 -12.62 7.45 -2.05
N LEU A 17 -11.97 8.62 -2.22
CA LEU A 17 -12.26 9.84 -1.48
C LEU A 17 -12.86 10.87 -2.45
N THR A 18 -13.95 11.52 -2.03
CA THR A 18 -14.56 12.62 -2.78
C THR A 18 -14.18 13.93 -2.11
N ILE A 19 -13.55 14.83 -2.86
CA ILE A 19 -13.11 16.14 -2.37
C ILE A 19 -13.92 17.21 -3.10
N ARG A 20 -14.47 18.17 -2.34
CA ARG A 20 -15.13 19.35 -2.90
C ARG A 20 -14.12 20.49 -2.94
N ILE A 21 -13.87 21.01 -4.13
CA ILE A 21 -12.96 22.14 -4.36
C ILE A 21 -13.66 23.18 -5.26
N PRO A 22 -13.27 24.46 -5.16
CA PRO A 22 -13.72 25.51 -6.09
C PRO A 22 -13.42 25.16 -7.55
N LEU A 23 -14.25 25.67 -8.46
CA LEU A 23 -14.12 25.41 -9.90
C LEU A 23 -12.74 25.85 -10.44
N LYS A 24 -12.24 27.01 -9.99
CA LYS A 24 -10.95 27.56 -10.43
C LYS A 24 -9.79 26.60 -10.16
N GLU A 25 -9.75 26.04 -8.94
CA GLU A 25 -8.71 25.08 -8.54
C GLU A 25 -8.82 23.76 -9.30
N LYS A 26 -10.06 23.30 -9.56
CA LYS A 26 -10.30 22.11 -10.38
C LYS A 26 -9.75 22.27 -11.80
N ILE A 27 -9.94 23.45 -12.41
CA ILE A 27 -9.42 23.74 -13.75
C ILE A 27 -7.89 23.70 -13.75
N ALA A 28 -7.25 24.37 -12.80
CA ALA A 28 -5.80 24.37 -12.66
C ALA A 28 -5.22 22.94 -12.52
N LEU A 29 -5.84 22.10 -11.70
CA LEU A 29 -5.43 20.69 -11.54
C LEU A 29 -5.53 19.89 -12.84
N VAL A 30 -6.59 20.11 -13.63
CA VAL A 30 -6.78 19.42 -14.91
C VAL A 30 -5.74 19.87 -15.93
N GLU A 31 -5.44 21.18 -15.99
CA GLU A 31 -4.40 21.69 -16.88
C GLU A 31 -3.01 21.16 -16.53
N GLU A 32 -2.68 21.10 -15.25
CA GLU A 32 -1.39 20.57 -14.80
C GLU A 32 -1.26 19.07 -15.11
N ALA A 33 -2.33 18.29 -14.91
CA ALA A 33 -2.38 16.88 -15.27
C ALA A 33 -2.18 16.68 -16.78
N LYS A 34 -2.79 17.53 -17.62
CA LYS A 34 -2.59 17.52 -19.08
C LYS A 34 -1.14 17.82 -19.47
N ARG A 35 -0.53 18.86 -18.89
CA ARG A 35 0.88 19.23 -19.15
C ARG A 35 1.84 18.08 -18.84
N LYS A 36 1.59 17.36 -17.75
CA LYS A 36 2.40 16.22 -17.30
C LYS A 36 2.02 14.88 -17.97
N LYS A 37 0.99 14.86 -18.83
CA LYS A 37 0.45 13.64 -19.48
C LYS A 37 0.11 12.52 -18.48
N ILE A 38 -0.43 12.89 -17.32
CA ILE A 38 -0.84 11.94 -16.26
C ILE A 38 -2.30 12.17 -15.87
N THR A 39 -2.88 11.23 -15.13
CA THR A 39 -4.24 11.40 -14.59
C THR A 39 -4.25 12.33 -13.38
N VAL A 40 -5.36 13.05 -13.16
CA VAL A 40 -5.53 13.95 -12.00
C VAL A 40 -5.36 13.19 -10.67
N THR A 41 -5.85 11.96 -10.62
CA THR A 41 -5.73 11.09 -9.44
C THR A 41 -4.29 10.68 -9.16
N GLU A 42 -3.49 10.40 -10.19
CA GLU A 42 -2.05 10.13 -10.02
C GLU A 42 -1.27 11.38 -9.64
N LEU A 43 -1.64 12.55 -10.16
CA LEU A 43 -1.03 13.83 -9.78
C LEU A 43 -1.22 14.07 -8.28
N ILE A 44 -2.46 13.93 -7.79
CA ILE A 44 -2.78 14.07 -6.36
C ILE A 44 -2.06 13.00 -5.54
N ARG A 45 -2.05 11.74 -5.99
CA ARG A 45 -1.36 10.65 -5.29
C ARG A 45 0.14 10.92 -5.13
N LYS A 46 0.81 11.39 -6.18
CA LYS A 46 2.24 11.73 -6.13
C LYS A 46 2.50 12.93 -5.23
N ALA A 47 1.65 13.96 -5.29
CA ALA A 47 1.78 15.12 -4.41
C ALA A 47 1.69 14.71 -2.93
N ILE A 48 0.68 13.91 -2.56
CA ILE A 48 0.51 13.38 -1.20
C ILE A 48 1.72 12.52 -0.77
N GLN A 49 2.22 11.64 -1.65
CA GLN A 49 3.38 10.81 -1.35
C GLN A 49 4.66 11.64 -1.11
N ASN A 50 4.87 12.68 -1.93
CA ASN A 50 6.01 13.57 -1.81
C ASN A 50 5.95 14.39 -0.51
N GLU A 51 4.78 14.92 -0.18
CA GLU A 51 4.56 15.79 0.98
C GLU A 51 4.66 15.01 2.30
N LEU A 52 4.08 13.81 2.35
CA LEU A 52 4.18 12.94 3.52
C LEU A 52 5.53 12.21 3.63
N LYS A 53 6.46 12.41 2.67
CA LYS A 53 7.72 11.66 2.53
C LYS A 53 7.52 10.15 2.79
N ILE A 54 6.38 9.60 2.38
CA ILE A 54 6.07 8.18 2.59
C ILE A 54 6.95 7.42 1.60
N GLN A 55 8.18 7.15 2.02
CA GLN A 55 8.92 6.03 1.49
C GLN A 55 8.03 4.81 1.71
N LYS A 56 7.82 4.00 0.67
CA LYS A 56 7.18 2.68 0.81
C LYS A 56 7.81 2.06 2.06
N ARG A 57 7.04 1.89 3.13
CA ARG A 57 7.51 1.14 4.28
C ARG A 57 7.77 -0.24 3.71
N HIS A 58 9.04 -0.54 3.44
CA HIS A 58 9.46 -1.90 3.22
C HIS A 58 9.07 -2.59 4.51
N SER A 59 7.96 -3.33 4.49
CA SER A 59 7.65 -4.26 5.55
C SER A 59 8.79 -5.27 5.50
N HIS A 60 9.84 -4.99 6.27
CA HIS A 60 10.87 -5.96 6.56
C HIS A 60 10.18 -6.96 7.46
N TRP A 61 9.50 -7.92 6.83
CA TRP A 61 9.12 -9.13 7.52
C TRP A 61 10.43 -9.68 8.07
N PRO A 62 10.55 -9.83 9.41
CA PRO A 62 11.76 -10.40 9.97
C PRO A 62 11.98 -11.74 9.28
N THR A 63 13.21 -12.01 8.88
CA THR A 63 13.59 -13.31 8.34
C THR A 63 13.14 -14.36 9.37
N PRO A 64 12.26 -15.31 8.98
CA PRO A 64 11.75 -16.27 9.95
C PRO A 64 12.94 -17.02 10.53
N ARG A 65 13.14 -16.91 11.85
CA ARG A 65 14.15 -17.69 12.54
C ARG A 65 13.74 -19.16 12.42
N PRO A 66 14.64 -20.08 12.03
CA PRO A 66 14.32 -21.49 12.04
C PRO A 66 14.02 -21.90 13.49
N LEU A 67 12.76 -22.20 13.78
CA LEU A 67 12.37 -22.88 15.02
C LEU A 67 12.90 -24.31 14.91
N HIS A 68 13.86 -24.67 15.75
CA HIS A 68 14.28 -26.06 15.83
C HIS A 68 13.10 -26.89 16.36
N ILE A 69 12.93 -28.12 15.88
CA ILE A 69 11.82 -29.03 16.24
C ILE A 69 11.69 -29.24 17.77
N LYS A 70 12.71 -28.87 18.56
CA LYS A 70 12.73 -28.92 20.02
C LYS A 70 12.17 -27.67 20.73
N GLU A 71 11.92 -26.57 20.02
CA GLU A 71 11.39 -25.31 20.57
C GLU A 71 9.86 -25.21 20.44
N PHE A 72 9.24 -26.08 19.64
CA PHE A 72 7.80 -26.08 19.41
C PHE A 72 7.12 -27.08 20.35
N LYS A 73 6.59 -26.60 21.47
CA LYS A 73 5.74 -27.41 22.33
C LYS A 73 4.34 -27.51 21.73
N ARG A 74 3.68 -28.64 21.94
CA ARG A 74 2.32 -28.91 21.47
C ARG A 74 1.28 -27.92 22.04
N GLU A 75 1.61 -27.30 23.17
CA GLU A 75 0.86 -26.23 23.83
C GLU A 75 0.74 -24.97 22.95
N ASN A 76 1.74 -24.67 22.12
CA ASN A 76 1.76 -23.48 21.25
C ASN A 76 0.82 -23.58 20.03
N LEU A 77 0.11 -24.71 19.85
CA LEU A 77 -0.80 -24.94 18.71
C LEU A 77 -2.24 -24.49 18.99
N TYR A 78 -2.58 -24.16 20.24
CA TYR A 78 -3.95 -23.88 20.67
C TYR A 78 -4.14 -22.48 21.31
N GLU A 79 -3.20 -21.55 21.09
CA GLU A 79 -3.42 -20.10 21.32
C GLU A 79 -3.88 -19.39 20.05
#